data_AF-A0A9Q0U446-F1
#
_entry.id   AF-A0A9Q0U446-F1
#
_cell.length_a   1.000
_cell.length_b   1.000
_cell.length_c   1.000
_cell.angle_alpha   90.00
_cell.angle_beta   90.00
_cell.angle_gamma   90.00
#
_symmetry.space_group_name_H-M   'P 1'
#
loop_
_entity.id
_entity.type
_entity.pdbx_description
1 polymer ?
#
loop_
_entity_poly.entity_id
_entity_poly.type
_entity_poly.pdbx_seq_one_letter_code
_entity_poly.pdbx_strand_id
1 'polypeptide(L)'
;MVEVSHSDDETGDGNESSWSMDCSTVVRVKTLHISSPILAAKSPFFYKLFSNGMRESEQRHVTLRINASEEAALMELLNFMYSNALTASQAPQLLDVLMAADKFEVASCMRYCSRQLRNLSMTPESALLYLELPSSVLMAEAVQPLTDAAKQYLAARYKDMTKFHEEVMALPLAGIEAILSSDDLQVASEDAVYDFVLKWARVQYPRLEERREVLGARLARYIRFPYMTCRKLKKVLTCTDFEHDAASKLVLEALFFKGEPPHRQRTLAAEESATSNRRFVERAYKYRPVKVVEFELPRQQCVVYLDLKREECTNLFPSGRVYSQAFHLGGQGFFLVSTLQHGPAKLIPLLRAVPGDAREGIS
;
A
#
# COMPACT_ATOMS: atom_id res chain seq x y z
N MET A 1 -50.09 -25.47 -17.71
CA MET A 1 -51.49 -25.81 -18.03
C MET A 1 -52.35 -25.41 -16.84
N VAL A 2 -52.89 -24.18 -16.87
CA VAL A 2 -54.03 -23.70 -16.07
C VAL A 2 -54.70 -22.59 -16.91
N GLU A 3 -56.02 -22.55 -16.82
CA GLU A 3 -57.02 -22.12 -17.80
C GLU A 3 -57.19 -20.61 -18.03
N VAL A 4 -57.74 -20.33 -19.22
CA VAL A 4 -58.25 -19.05 -19.71
C VAL A 4 -59.68 -18.85 -19.21
N SER A 5 -60.04 -17.63 -18.81
CA SER A 5 -61.43 -17.16 -18.84
C SER A 5 -61.49 -15.81 -19.57
N HIS A 6 -62.35 -15.76 -20.58
CA HIS A 6 -62.77 -14.56 -21.30
C HIS A 6 -63.97 -13.94 -20.58
N SER A 7 -64.00 -12.61 -20.52
CA SER A 7 -65.24 -11.84 -20.56
C SER A 7 -64.93 -10.47 -21.13
N ASP A 8 -65.48 -10.20 -22.31
CA ASP A 8 -65.49 -8.89 -22.97
C ASP A 8 -66.40 -7.92 -22.20
N ASP A 9 -65.98 -6.65 -22.12
CA ASP A 9 -66.87 -5.49 -22.31
C ASP A 9 -66.04 -4.23 -22.65
N GLU A 10 -66.38 -3.63 -23.80
CA GLU A 10 -66.00 -2.32 -24.34
C GLU A 10 -66.51 -1.16 -23.44
N THR A 11 -66.09 0.12 -23.45
CA THR A 11 -65.19 1.03 -24.19
C THR A 11 -65.09 2.32 -23.34
N GLY A 12 -64.03 3.12 -23.46
CA GLY A 12 -64.02 4.48 -22.88
C GLY A 12 -62.64 5.12 -22.71
N ASP A 13 -62.32 5.99 -23.67
CA ASP A 13 -61.11 6.78 -23.92
C ASP A 13 -60.53 7.59 -22.73
N GLY A 14 -59.21 7.76 -22.68
CA GLY A 14 -58.53 8.52 -21.62
C GLY A 14 -57.01 8.30 -21.51
N ASN A 15 -56.29 8.70 -22.55
CA ASN A 15 -54.83 8.71 -22.68
C ASN A 15 -54.11 9.50 -21.54
N GLU A 16 -53.59 8.79 -20.53
CA GLU A 16 -52.38 9.23 -19.82
C GLU A 16 -51.32 8.14 -19.95
N SER A 17 -50.37 8.41 -20.84
CA SER A 17 -49.18 7.61 -21.08
C SER A 17 -48.31 7.61 -19.82
N SER A 18 -48.61 6.69 -18.91
CA SER A 18 -47.69 6.25 -17.87
C SER A 18 -46.56 5.47 -18.55
N TRP A 19 -45.43 6.14 -18.78
CA TRP A 19 -44.18 5.49 -19.15
C TRP A 19 -43.62 4.74 -17.93
N SER A 20 -44.36 3.76 -17.43
CA SER A 20 -43.80 2.67 -16.65
C SER A 20 -43.09 1.76 -17.65
N MET A 21 -41.83 2.09 -17.93
CA MET A 21 -40.90 1.12 -18.47
C MET A 21 -40.67 0.07 -17.38
N ASP A 22 -41.58 -0.90 -17.29
CA ASP A 22 -41.31 -2.20 -16.68
C ASP A 22 -40.27 -2.89 -17.56
N CYS A 23 -39.00 -2.55 -17.32
CA CYS A 23 -37.88 -3.27 -17.85
C CYS A 23 -37.87 -4.64 -17.16
N SER A 24 -38.65 -5.58 -17.68
CA SER A 24 -38.63 -6.98 -17.26
C SER A 24 -37.23 -7.53 -17.57
N THR A 25 -36.30 -7.42 -16.62
CA THR A 25 -35.00 -8.07 -16.69
C THR A 25 -35.26 -9.57 -16.81
N VAL A 26 -35.09 -10.12 -18.00
CA VAL A 26 -35.26 -11.55 -18.28
C VAL A 26 -34.25 -12.31 -17.43
N VAL A 27 -34.72 -12.97 -16.38
CA VAL A 27 -33.87 -13.78 -15.51
C VAL A 27 -33.53 -15.08 -16.23
N ARG A 28 -32.26 -15.24 -16.62
CA ARG A 28 -31.77 -16.51 -17.18
C ARG A 28 -31.61 -17.54 -16.07
N VAL A 29 -32.32 -18.65 -16.18
CA VAL A 29 -32.20 -19.79 -15.25
C VAL A 29 -31.39 -20.89 -15.90
N LYS A 30 -30.35 -21.37 -15.21
CA LYS A 30 -29.53 -22.51 -15.63
C LYS A 30 -29.56 -23.58 -14.54
N THR A 31 -29.98 -24.79 -14.89
CA THR A 31 -30.05 -25.92 -13.97
C THR A 31 -28.75 -26.71 -13.98
N LEU A 32 -28.19 -26.96 -12.79
CA LEU A 32 -26.97 -27.74 -12.59
C LEU A 32 -27.23 -28.89 -11.62
N HIS A 33 -26.72 -30.07 -11.94
CA HIS A 33 -26.73 -31.21 -11.03
C HIS A 33 -25.46 -31.20 -10.19
N ILE A 34 -25.64 -31.20 -8.87
CA ILE A 34 -24.56 -31.15 -7.89
C ILE A 34 -24.72 -32.25 -6.84
N SER A 35 -23.65 -32.49 -6.08
CA SER A 35 -23.59 -33.40 -4.96
C SER A 35 -23.46 -32.56 -3.70
N SER A 36 -24.59 -32.38 -3.00
CA SER A 36 -24.66 -31.56 -1.79
C SER A 36 -23.59 -31.91 -0.75
N PRO A 37 -23.27 -33.21 -0.48
CA PRO A 37 -22.21 -33.57 0.46
C PRO A 37 -20.83 -33.06 0.05
N ILE A 38 -20.50 -33.08 -1.25
CA ILE A 38 -19.19 -32.61 -1.74
C ILE A 38 -19.05 -31.10 -1.53
N LEU A 39 -20.08 -30.32 -1.91
CA LEU A 39 -20.03 -28.88 -1.74
C LEU A 39 -20.03 -28.47 -0.27
N ALA A 40 -20.89 -29.10 0.55
CA ALA A 40 -20.97 -28.84 1.99
C ALA A 40 -19.64 -29.12 2.72
N ALA A 41 -18.91 -30.17 2.31
CA ALA A 41 -17.62 -30.50 2.91
C ALA A 41 -16.51 -29.48 2.59
N LYS A 42 -16.67 -28.69 1.51
CA LYS A 42 -15.65 -27.77 0.99
C LYS A 42 -15.97 -26.29 1.23
N SER A 43 -17.19 -25.98 1.66
CA SER A 43 -17.70 -24.62 1.81
C SER A 43 -18.70 -24.55 2.97
N PRO A 44 -18.43 -23.73 4.00
CA PRO A 44 -19.39 -23.50 5.07
C PRO A 44 -20.66 -22.78 4.57
N PHE A 45 -20.59 -21.96 3.52
CA PHE A 45 -21.76 -21.39 2.85
C PHE A 45 -22.69 -22.50 2.35
N PHE A 46 -22.17 -23.46 1.56
CA PHE A 46 -22.97 -24.55 1.03
C PHE A 46 -23.43 -25.52 2.11
N TYR A 47 -22.62 -25.74 3.15
CA TYR A 47 -23.06 -26.50 4.32
C TYR A 47 -24.32 -25.89 4.93
N LYS A 48 -24.30 -24.58 5.24
CA LYS A 48 -25.46 -23.86 5.80
C LYS A 48 -26.65 -23.93 4.84
N LEU A 49 -26.41 -23.72 3.54
CA LEU A 49 -27.45 -23.76 2.50
C LEU A 49 -28.21 -25.10 2.48
N PHE A 50 -27.52 -26.23 2.71
CA PHE A 50 -28.13 -27.56 2.67
C PHE A 50 -28.60 -28.10 4.02
N SER A 51 -28.13 -27.56 5.15
CA SER A 51 -28.39 -28.13 6.50
C SER A 51 -29.29 -27.31 7.41
N ASN A 52 -29.51 -26.00 7.15
CA ASN A 52 -30.11 -25.10 8.15
C ASN A 52 -31.66 -25.06 8.24
N GLY A 53 -32.41 -26.10 7.84
CA GLY A 53 -33.87 -26.15 8.09
C GLY A 53 -34.68 -25.00 7.44
N MET A 54 -34.08 -24.21 6.54
CA MET A 54 -34.77 -23.23 5.71
C MET A 54 -35.50 -23.95 4.58
N ARG A 55 -36.47 -23.29 3.91
CA ARG A 55 -37.30 -23.90 2.85
C ARG A 55 -36.48 -24.62 1.77
N GLU A 56 -35.24 -24.21 1.53
CA GLU A 56 -34.29 -24.83 0.60
C GLU A 56 -33.77 -26.21 1.03
N SER A 57 -33.69 -26.49 2.34
CA SER A 57 -33.19 -27.77 2.87
C SER A 57 -34.16 -28.95 2.66
N GLU A 58 -35.45 -28.65 2.53
CA GLU A 58 -36.50 -29.62 2.18
C GLU A 58 -36.74 -29.73 0.67
N GLN A 59 -36.15 -28.82 -0.11
CA GLN A 59 -36.32 -28.76 -1.56
C GLN A 59 -35.22 -29.51 -2.30
N ARG A 60 -35.61 -30.29 -3.31
CA ARG A 60 -34.64 -30.93 -4.23
C ARG A 60 -33.89 -29.94 -5.13
N HIS A 61 -34.37 -28.69 -5.22
CA HIS A 61 -33.85 -27.66 -6.12
C HIS A 61 -33.54 -26.41 -5.29
N VAL A 62 -32.30 -25.95 -5.34
CA VAL A 62 -31.86 -24.72 -4.68
C VAL A 62 -31.52 -23.68 -5.75
N THR A 63 -32.04 -22.47 -5.59
CA THR A 63 -31.80 -21.37 -6.54
C THR A 63 -30.77 -20.42 -5.96
N LEU A 64 -29.64 -20.27 -6.66
CA LEU A 64 -28.63 -19.25 -6.36
C LEU A 64 -28.82 -18.07 -7.30
N ARG A 65 -28.95 -16.88 -6.73
CA ARG A 65 -28.96 -15.63 -7.51
C ARG A 65 -27.53 -15.12 -7.63
N ILE A 66 -27.09 -14.93 -8.86
CA ILE A 66 -25.76 -14.41 -9.20
C ILE A 66 -25.91 -13.32 -10.26
N ASN A 67 -24.91 -12.45 -10.33
CA ASN A 67 -24.80 -11.53 -11.44
C ASN A 67 -24.31 -12.27 -12.69
N ALA A 68 -24.70 -11.82 -13.88
CA ALA A 68 -24.30 -12.47 -15.13
C ALA A 68 -22.76 -12.50 -15.30
N SER A 69 -22.05 -11.49 -14.79
CA SER A 69 -20.58 -11.43 -14.79
C SER A 69 -19.93 -12.52 -13.91
N GLU A 70 -20.63 -13.03 -12.90
CA GLU A 70 -20.11 -14.03 -11.96
C GLU A 70 -20.28 -15.48 -12.46
N GLU A 71 -21.08 -15.71 -13.52
CA GLU A 71 -21.42 -17.07 -13.97
C GLU A 71 -20.17 -17.89 -14.29
N ALA A 72 -19.24 -17.34 -15.08
CA ALA A 72 -18.01 -18.05 -15.46
C ALA A 72 -17.15 -18.41 -14.25
N ALA A 73 -16.95 -17.47 -13.33
CA ALA A 73 -16.17 -17.67 -12.11
C ALA A 73 -16.81 -18.69 -11.17
N LEU A 74 -18.14 -18.69 -11.03
CA LEU A 74 -18.86 -19.68 -10.23
C LEU A 74 -18.75 -21.08 -10.87
N MET A 75 -18.91 -21.21 -12.18
CA MET A 75 -18.75 -22.49 -12.86
C MET A 75 -17.35 -23.07 -12.65
N GLU A 76 -16.33 -22.23 -12.71
CA GLU A 76 -14.95 -22.62 -12.47
C GLU A 76 -14.71 -23.03 -11.01
N LEU A 77 -15.27 -22.26 -10.06
CA LEU A 77 -15.24 -22.59 -8.63
C LEU A 77 -15.91 -23.94 -8.35
N LEU A 78 -17.08 -24.19 -8.94
CA LEU A 78 -17.77 -25.47 -8.80
C LEU A 78 -16.91 -26.60 -9.36
N ASN A 79 -16.35 -26.44 -10.55
CA ASN A 79 -15.44 -27.43 -11.13
C ASN A 79 -14.23 -27.70 -10.20
N PHE A 80 -13.66 -26.65 -9.59
CA PHE A 80 -12.59 -26.77 -8.61
C PHE A 80 -13.02 -27.56 -7.37
N MET A 81 -14.25 -27.39 -6.86
CA MET A 81 -14.72 -28.13 -5.69
C MET A 81 -14.76 -29.66 -5.93
N TYR A 82 -14.92 -30.09 -7.19
CA TYR A 82 -14.89 -31.50 -7.58
C TYR A 82 -13.50 -32.01 -7.96
N SER A 83 -12.75 -31.23 -8.74
CA SER A 83 -11.48 -31.67 -9.35
C SER A 83 -10.23 -31.18 -8.61
N ASN A 84 -10.37 -30.15 -7.77
CA ASN A 84 -9.29 -29.33 -7.20
C ASN A 84 -8.37 -28.69 -8.26
N ALA A 85 -8.87 -28.45 -9.48
CA ALA A 85 -8.16 -27.80 -10.57
C ALA A 85 -8.94 -26.61 -11.14
N LEU A 86 -8.21 -25.60 -11.62
CA LEU A 86 -8.74 -24.48 -12.41
C LEU A 86 -8.15 -24.54 -13.82
N THR A 87 -8.99 -24.26 -14.81
CA THR A 87 -8.63 -24.01 -16.21
C THR A 87 -8.24 -22.54 -16.42
N ALA A 88 -8.72 -21.64 -15.57
CA ALA A 88 -8.33 -20.24 -15.55
C ALA A 88 -6.81 -20.10 -15.33
N SER A 89 -6.14 -19.40 -16.25
CA SER A 89 -4.67 -19.22 -16.23
C SER A 89 -4.25 -17.76 -16.22
N GLN A 90 -5.16 -16.84 -16.58
CA GLN A 90 -4.89 -15.41 -16.65
C GLN A 90 -5.27 -14.72 -15.33
N ALA A 91 -4.52 -13.68 -14.97
CA ALA A 91 -4.75 -12.92 -13.74
C ALA A 91 -6.20 -12.43 -13.52
N PRO A 92 -6.88 -11.78 -14.49
CA PRO A 92 -8.25 -11.30 -14.26
C PRO A 92 -9.23 -12.45 -13.98
N GLN A 93 -9.13 -13.55 -14.74
CA GLN A 93 -9.99 -14.73 -14.53
C GLN A 93 -9.77 -15.37 -13.17
N LEU A 94 -8.50 -15.50 -12.76
CA LEU A 94 -8.15 -16.03 -11.43
C LEU A 94 -8.65 -15.13 -10.30
N LEU A 95 -8.67 -13.81 -10.50
CA LEU A 95 -9.25 -12.87 -9.54
C LEU A 95 -10.76 -12.99 -9.46
N ASP A 96 -11.47 -13.12 -10.58
CA ASP A 96 -12.92 -13.34 -10.58
C ASP A 96 -13.28 -14.63 -9.82
N VAL A 97 -12.52 -15.71 -10.04
CA VAL A 97 -12.67 -16.96 -9.28
C VAL A 97 -12.33 -16.76 -7.81
N LEU A 98 -11.31 -15.97 -7.48
CA LEU A 98 -10.96 -15.65 -6.10
C LEU A 98 -12.09 -14.87 -5.40
N MET A 99 -12.73 -13.91 -6.08
CA MET A 99 -13.91 -13.19 -5.57
C MET A 99 -15.09 -14.14 -5.34
N ALA A 100 -15.36 -15.04 -6.29
CA ALA A 100 -16.40 -16.05 -6.11
C ALA A 100 -16.07 -16.98 -4.94
N ALA A 101 -14.82 -17.40 -4.80
CA ALA A 101 -14.37 -18.26 -3.70
C ALA A 101 -14.54 -17.58 -2.33
N ASP A 102 -14.28 -16.28 -2.23
CA ASP A 102 -14.57 -15.49 -1.02
C ASP A 102 -16.08 -15.48 -0.72
N LYS A 103 -16.90 -15.10 -1.73
CA LYS A 103 -18.36 -15.02 -1.62
C LYS A 103 -19.02 -16.33 -1.18
N PHE A 104 -18.50 -17.47 -1.65
CA PHE A 104 -18.99 -18.81 -1.33
C PHE A 104 -18.16 -19.53 -0.26
N GLU A 105 -17.32 -18.81 0.49
CA GLU A 105 -16.55 -19.30 1.63
C GLU A 105 -15.64 -20.53 1.31
N VAL A 106 -15.06 -20.60 0.10
CA VAL A 106 -14.19 -21.71 -0.36
C VAL A 106 -12.71 -21.36 -0.16
N ALA A 107 -12.25 -21.37 1.08
CA ALA A 107 -10.89 -20.95 1.45
C ALA A 107 -9.76 -21.72 0.72
N SER A 108 -9.97 -23.00 0.37
CA SER A 108 -8.99 -23.78 -0.39
C SER A 108 -8.79 -23.24 -1.81
N CYS A 109 -9.85 -22.78 -2.47
CA CYS A 109 -9.79 -22.17 -3.79
C CYS A 109 -9.12 -20.78 -3.73
N MET A 110 -9.42 -19.98 -2.70
CA MET A 110 -8.75 -18.70 -2.48
C MET A 110 -7.23 -18.87 -2.37
N ARG A 111 -6.76 -19.84 -1.56
CA ARG A 111 -5.31 -20.14 -1.43
C ARG A 111 -4.70 -20.61 -2.75
N TYR A 112 -5.44 -21.40 -3.53
CA TYR A 112 -5.00 -21.87 -4.83
C TYR A 112 -4.85 -20.70 -5.82
N CYS A 113 -5.88 -19.85 -5.96
CA CYS A 113 -5.84 -18.66 -6.82
C CYS A 113 -4.70 -17.71 -6.42
N SER A 114 -4.57 -17.41 -5.12
CA SER A 114 -3.49 -16.60 -4.56
C SER A 114 -2.10 -17.13 -4.92
N ARG A 115 -1.89 -18.45 -4.85
CA ARG A 115 -0.63 -19.09 -5.26
C ARG A 115 -0.38 -18.98 -6.76
N GLN A 116 -1.40 -19.24 -7.59
CA GLN A 116 -1.28 -19.15 -9.05
C GLN A 116 -0.97 -17.72 -9.49
N LEU A 117 -1.68 -16.74 -8.95
CA LEU A 117 -1.47 -15.31 -9.22
C LEU A 117 -0.04 -14.87 -8.84
N ARG A 118 0.50 -15.38 -7.73
CA ARG A 118 1.87 -15.10 -7.31
C ARG A 118 2.94 -15.76 -8.21
N ASN A 119 2.61 -16.87 -8.86
CA ASN A 119 3.51 -17.56 -9.78
C ASN A 119 3.55 -16.90 -11.17
N LEU A 120 2.58 -16.04 -11.50
CA LEU A 120 2.59 -15.24 -12.72
C LEU A 120 3.62 -14.10 -12.61
N SER A 121 4.08 -13.61 -13.77
CA SER A 121 4.91 -12.42 -13.82
C SER A 121 4.14 -11.20 -13.32
N MET A 122 4.62 -10.59 -12.24
CA MET A 122 4.01 -9.39 -11.67
C MET A 122 4.41 -8.14 -12.46
N THR A 123 3.43 -7.31 -12.76
CA THR A 123 3.56 -6.00 -13.41
C THR A 123 2.99 -4.92 -12.47
N PRO A 124 3.27 -3.62 -12.69
CA PRO A 124 2.68 -2.55 -11.88
C PRO A 124 1.14 -2.62 -11.87
N GLU A 125 0.52 -2.89 -13.01
CA GLU A 125 -0.94 -2.96 -13.15
C GLU A 125 -1.52 -4.14 -12.36
N SER A 126 -0.91 -5.32 -12.45
CA SER A 126 -1.37 -6.48 -11.70
C SER A 126 -1.12 -6.34 -10.20
N ALA A 127 0.02 -5.75 -9.79
CA ALA A 127 0.29 -5.47 -8.39
C ALA A 127 -0.73 -4.49 -7.79
N LEU A 128 -1.08 -3.41 -8.51
CA LEU A 128 -2.12 -2.47 -8.08
C LEU A 128 -3.48 -3.15 -7.97
N LEU A 129 -3.87 -3.94 -8.99
CA LEU A 129 -5.12 -4.69 -8.99
C LEU A 129 -5.25 -5.62 -7.78
N TYR A 130 -4.16 -6.27 -7.37
CA TYR A 130 -4.16 -7.14 -6.18
C TYR A 130 -4.28 -6.37 -4.86
N LEU A 131 -3.83 -5.11 -4.81
CA LEU A 131 -3.91 -4.26 -3.62
C LEU A 131 -5.24 -3.50 -3.51
N GLU A 132 -6.00 -3.41 -4.61
CA GLU A 132 -7.32 -2.79 -4.67
C GLU A 132 -8.48 -3.78 -4.52
N LEU A 133 -8.18 -5.04 -4.16
CA LEU A 133 -9.22 -6.03 -3.87
C LEU A 133 -10.10 -5.59 -2.68
N PRO A 134 -11.36 -6.06 -2.61
CA PRO A 134 -12.26 -5.73 -1.51
C PRO A 134 -11.65 -6.04 -0.13
N SER A 135 -11.96 -5.22 0.87
CA SER A 135 -11.40 -5.36 2.22
C SER A 135 -11.69 -6.74 2.85
N SER A 136 -12.86 -7.33 2.60
CA SER A 136 -13.19 -8.69 3.05
C SER A 136 -12.15 -9.72 2.59
N VAL A 137 -11.75 -9.62 1.32
CA VAL A 137 -10.79 -10.50 0.68
C VAL A 137 -9.37 -10.22 1.16
N LEU A 138 -8.99 -8.94 1.25
CA LEU A 138 -7.65 -8.55 1.70
C LEU A 138 -7.37 -9.02 3.13
N MET A 139 -8.38 -9.04 4.00
CA MET A 139 -8.24 -9.52 5.38
C MET A 139 -8.14 -11.05 5.47
N ALA A 140 -8.42 -11.79 4.39
CA ALA A 140 -8.32 -13.24 4.39
C ALA A 140 -6.85 -13.68 4.39
N GLU A 141 -6.48 -14.55 5.34
CA GLU A 141 -5.13 -15.14 5.46
C GLU A 141 -4.68 -15.82 4.15
N ALA A 142 -5.63 -16.35 3.37
CA ALA A 142 -5.36 -16.98 2.08
C ALA A 142 -4.75 -16.03 1.03
N VAL A 143 -4.99 -14.73 1.14
CA VAL A 143 -4.62 -13.70 0.14
C VAL A 143 -3.44 -12.86 0.61
N GLN A 144 -3.14 -12.84 1.91
CA GLN A 144 -2.00 -12.12 2.49
C GLN A 144 -0.68 -12.33 1.71
N PRO A 145 -0.26 -13.58 1.37
CA PRO A 145 1.01 -13.79 0.64
C PRO A 145 1.04 -13.19 -0.77
N LEU A 146 -0.11 -13.03 -1.42
CA LEU A 146 -0.22 -12.36 -2.72
C LEU A 146 -0.05 -10.85 -2.55
N THR A 147 -0.74 -10.27 -1.56
CA THR A 147 -0.66 -8.82 -1.28
C THR A 147 0.73 -8.40 -0.82
N ASP A 148 1.41 -9.23 -0.03
CA ASP A 148 2.79 -8.96 0.40
C ASP A 148 3.75 -9.00 -0.78
N ALA A 149 3.59 -9.97 -1.69
CA ALA A 149 4.38 -10.03 -2.91
C ALA A 149 4.16 -8.81 -3.81
N ALA A 150 2.91 -8.35 -3.94
CA ALA A 150 2.57 -7.13 -4.69
C ALA A 150 3.21 -5.88 -4.05
N LYS A 151 3.15 -5.73 -2.72
CA LYS A 151 3.80 -4.63 -2.00
C LYS A 151 5.31 -4.64 -2.20
N GLN A 152 5.94 -5.81 -2.04
CA GLN A 152 7.39 -5.99 -2.23
C GLN A 152 7.81 -5.66 -3.66
N TYR A 153 7.02 -6.07 -4.66
CA TYR A 153 7.28 -5.75 -6.06
C TYR A 153 7.27 -4.25 -6.31
N LEU A 154 6.22 -3.53 -5.86
CA LEU A 154 6.13 -2.07 -6.04
C LEU A 154 7.26 -1.35 -5.30
N ALA A 155 7.57 -1.75 -4.06
CA ALA A 155 8.67 -1.19 -3.29
C ALA A 155 10.03 -1.39 -3.97
N ALA A 156 10.28 -2.57 -4.56
CA ALA A 156 11.51 -2.85 -5.28
C ALA A 156 11.62 -2.08 -6.60
N ARG A 157 10.51 -2.01 -7.36
CA ARG A 157 10.44 -1.31 -8.65
C ARG A 157 10.63 0.20 -8.49
N TYR A 158 9.97 0.80 -7.51
CA TYR A 158 9.97 2.24 -7.24
C TYR A 158 10.89 2.64 -6.09
N LYS A 159 11.91 1.81 -5.80
CA LYS A 159 12.92 2.06 -4.77
C LYS A 159 13.57 3.43 -4.91
N ASP A 160 13.85 3.85 -6.15
CA ASP A 160 14.34 5.18 -6.49
C ASP A 160 13.21 6.03 -7.10
N MET A 161 12.48 6.73 -6.23
CA MET A 161 11.34 7.57 -6.62
C MET A 161 11.72 8.73 -7.54
N THR A 162 13.00 9.11 -7.59
CA THR A 162 13.44 10.23 -8.43
C THR A 162 13.44 9.85 -9.91
N LYS A 163 13.73 8.58 -10.24
CA LYS A 163 13.74 8.08 -11.62
C LYS A 163 12.34 7.90 -12.21
N PHE A 164 11.36 7.60 -11.37
CA PHE A 164 10.00 7.27 -11.77
C PHE A 164 8.99 8.30 -11.26
N HIS A 165 9.39 9.59 -11.15
CA HIS A 165 8.59 10.61 -10.46
C HIS A 165 7.16 10.71 -10.99
N GLU A 166 6.98 10.77 -12.31
CA GLU A 166 5.67 10.91 -12.96
C GLU A 166 4.80 9.65 -12.77
N GLU A 167 5.39 8.46 -12.94
CA GLU A 167 4.70 7.19 -12.71
C GLU A 167 4.21 7.08 -11.26
N VAL A 168 5.10 7.36 -10.29
CA VAL A 168 4.77 7.30 -8.87
C VAL A 168 3.72 8.36 -8.52
N MET A 169 3.78 9.55 -9.12
CA MET A 169 2.75 10.59 -8.92
C MET A 169 1.37 10.17 -9.40
N ALA A 170 1.28 9.32 -10.43
CA ALA A 170 0.04 8.80 -10.98
C ALA A 170 -0.51 7.58 -10.21
N LEU A 171 0.26 6.98 -9.30
CA LEU A 171 -0.18 5.79 -8.56
C LEU A 171 -1.36 6.08 -7.63
N PRO A 172 -2.29 5.13 -7.48
CA PRO A 172 -3.35 5.21 -6.49
C PRO A 172 -2.79 5.02 -5.06
N LEU A 173 -3.63 5.32 -4.08
CA LEU A 173 -3.26 5.29 -2.66
C LEU A 173 -2.62 3.98 -2.22
N ALA A 174 -3.18 2.83 -2.65
CA ALA A 174 -2.65 1.51 -2.30
C ALA A 174 -1.21 1.30 -2.79
N GLY A 175 -0.88 1.82 -3.97
CA GLY A 175 0.47 1.78 -4.52
C GLY A 175 1.46 2.65 -3.73
N ILE A 176 1.04 3.86 -3.36
CA ILE A 176 1.86 4.76 -2.53
C ILE A 176 2.11 4.16 -1.15
N GLU A 177 1.10 3.61 -0.50
CA GLU A 177 1.26 2.94 0.80
C GLU A 177 2.25 1.77 0.71
N ALA A 178 2.16 0.97 -0.36
CA ALA A 178 3.10 -0.12 -0.61
C ALA A 178 4.55 0.38 -0.70
N ILE A 179 4.80 1.44 -1.49
CA ILE A 179 6.13 2.02 -1.66
C ILE A 179 6.65 2.62 -0.35
N LEU A 180 5.84 3.43 0.33
CA LEU A 180 6.24 4.13 1.55
C LEU A 180 6.45 3.18 2.74
N SER A 181 5.83 2.01 2.73
CA SER A 181 6.03 0.98 3.76
C SER A 181 7.44 0.38 3.77
N SER A 182 8.20 0.53 2.68
CA SER A 182 9.56 -0.02 2.57
C SER A 182 10.60 0.79 3.36
N ASP A 183 11.45 0.07 4.09
CA ASP A 183 12.65 0.62 4.75
C ASP A 183 13.76 0.96 3.75
N ASP A 184 13.77 0.34 2.57
CA ASP A 184 14.88 0.41 1.60
C ASP A 184 14.73 1.54 0.57
N LEU A 185 13.80 2.47 0.80
CA LEU A 185 13.51 3.56 -0.13
C LEU A 185 14.72 4.50 -0.29
N GLN A 186 15.20 4.69 -1.53
CA GLN A 186 16.38 5.52 -1.86
C GLN A 186 16.07 7.02 -1.94
N VAL A 187 15.34 7.52 -0.95
CA VAL A 187 15.02 8.94 -0.79
C VAL A 187 16.18 9.71 -0.14
N ALA A 188 16.24 11.01 -0.40
CA ALA A 188 17.30 11.87 0.12
C ALA A 188 17.23 12.03 1.65
N SER A 189 16.01 12.16 2.19
CA SER A 189 15.70 12.32 3.61
C SER A 189 14.20 12.10 3.84
N GLU A 190 13.78 11.92 5.09
CA GLU A 190 12.35 11.82 5.40
C GLU A 190 11.60 13.14 5.14
N ASP A 191 12.30 14.28 5.21
CA ASP A 191 11.76 15.58 4.78
C ASP A 191 11.30 15.55 3.31
N ALA A 192 12.05 14.86 2.44
CA ALA A 192 11.70 14.69 1.04
C ALA A 192 10.50 13.75 0.85
N VAL A 193 10.37 12.72 1.70
CA VAL A 193 9.18 11.83 1.73
C VAL A 193 7.94 12.64 2.09
N TYR A 194 8.02 13.46 3.14
CA TYR A 194 6.92 14.33 3.55
C TYR A 194 6.49 15.30 2.45
N ASP A 195 7.45 15.98 1.81
CA ASP A 195 7.16 16.92 0.72
C ASP A 195 6.54 16.20 -0.49
N PHE A 196 7.04 15.02 -0.83
CA PHE A 196 6.47 14.17 -1.89
C PHE A 196 5.02 13.79 -1.57
N VAL A 197 4.76 13.28 -0.36
CA VAL A 197 3.43 12.83 0.06
C VAL A 197 2.42 13.97 0.04
N LEU A 198 2.81 15.16 0.50
CA LEU A 198 1.95 16.35 0.41
C LEU A 198 1.66 16.72 -1.05
N LYS A 199 2.68 16.71 -1.92
CA LYS A 199 2.49 17.02 -3.34
C LYS A 199 1.55 16.01 -3.99
N TRP A 200 1.77 14.71 -3.77
CA TRP A 200 0.92 13.64 -4.28
C TRP A 200 -0.53 13.78 -3.79
N ALA A 201 -0.73 14.00 -2.48
CA ALA A 201 -2.07 14.11 -1.90
C ALA A 201 -2.84 15.33 -2.41
N ARG A 202 -2.14 16.45 -2.71
CA ARG A 202 -2.75 17.64 -3.32
C ARG A 202 -3.19 17.41 -4.76
N VAL A 203 -2.45 16.59 -5.51
CA VAL A 203 -2.78 16.23 -6.89
C VAL A 203 -3.95 15.25 -6.93
N GLN A 204 -3.91 14.19 -6.12
CA GLN A 204 -4.91 13.12 -6.14
C GLN A 204 -6.23 13.47 -5.42
N TYR A 205 -6.16 14.32 -4.38
CA TYR A 205 -7.31 14.74 -3.59
C TYR A 205 -7.42 16.28 -3.59
N PRO A 206 -8.10 16.88 -4.58
CA PRO A 206 -8.29 18.34 -4.65
C PRO A 206 -9.10 18.90 -3.48
N ARG A 207 -10.02 18.11 -2.93
CA ARG A 207 -10.87 18.47 -1.78
C ARG A 207 -10.09 18.34 -0.47
N LEU A 208 -10.16 19.38 0.36
CA LEU A 208 -9.39 19.47 1.60
C LEU A 208 -9.78 18.40 2.63
N GLU A 209 -11.07 18.09 2.75
CA GLU A 209 -11.59 17.12 3.73
C GLU A 209 -11.10 15.70 3.43
N GLU A 210 -11.31 15.22 2.20
CA GLU A 210 -10.80 13.91 1.73
C GLU A 210 -9.28 13.83 1.87
N ARG A 211 -8.56 14.91 1.53
CA ARG A 211 -7.10 14.98 1.66
C ARG A 211 -6.65 14.84 3.11
N ARG A 212 -7.32 15.50 4.06
CA ARG A 212 -7.01 15.42 5.50
C ARG A 212 -7.23 14.02 6.04
N GLU A 213 -8.33 13.39 5.65
CA GLU A 213 -8.65 12.02 6.04
C GLU A 213 -7.56 11.05 5.54
N VAL A 214 -7.23 11.10 4.25
CA VAL A 214 -6.22 10.23 3.65
C VAL A 214 -4.82 10.49 4.23
N LEU A 215 -4.42 11.76 4.36
CA LEU A 215 -3.12 12.10 4.94
C LEU A 215 -3.01 11.68 6.40
N GLY A 216 -3.99 12.02 7.23
CA GLY A 216 -3.96 11.77 8.67
C GLY A 216 -4.14 10.30 9.02
N ALA A 217 -5.17 9.64 8.48
CA ALA A 217 -5.52 8.28 8.87
C ALA A 217 -4.63 7.23 8.19
N ARG A 218 -4.28 7.45 6.92
CA ARG A 218 -3.62 6.45 6.08
C ARG A 218 -2.14 6.73 5.84
N LEU A 219 -1.76 7.92 5.39
CA LEU A 219 -0.38 8.18 4.96
C LEU A 219 0.58 8.57 6.10
N ALA A 220 0.09 9.26 7.13
CA ALA A 220 0.92 9.76 8.23
C ALA A 220 1.71 8.65 8.92
N ARG A 221 1.14 7.45 9.05
CA ARG A 221 1.82 6.31 9.70
C ARG A 221 3.06 5.82 8.94
N TYR A 222 3.16 6.11 7.65
CA TYR A 222 4.30 5.73 6.82
C TYR A 222 5.39 6.80 6.80
N ILE A 223 5.09 8.03 7.25
CA ILE A 223 6.08 9.11 7.39
C ILE A 223 6.76 8.99 8.75
N ARG A 224 8.08 8.95 8.75
CA ARG A 224 8.90 8.78 9.96
C ARG A 224 9.25 10.13 10.56
N PHE A 225 8.24 10.83 11.09
CA PHE A 225 8.40 12.14 11.75
C PHE A 225 9.61 12.22 12.71
N PRO A 226 9.94 11.18 13.51
CA PRO A 226 11.12 11.19 14.37
C PRO A 226 12.46 11.40 13.65
N TYR A 227 12.55 11.10 12.35
CA TYR A 227 13.74 11.29 11.51
C TYR A 227 13.69 12.55 10.64
N MET A 228 12.61 13.34 10.69
CA MET A 228 12.53 14.63 10.01
C MET A 228 13.35 15.71 10.72
N THR A 229 13.68 16.79 10.02
CA THR A 229 14.38 17.94 10.63
C THR A 229 13.42 18.75 11.51
N CYS A 230 13.92 19.37 12.59
CA CYS A 230 13.09 20.24 13.45
C CYS A 230 12.47 21.41 12.66
N ARG A 231 13.21 21.94 11.67
CA ARG A 231 12.69 22.97 10.75
C ARG A 231 11.47 22.47 9.98
N LYS A 232 11.50 21.22 9.50
CA LYS A 232 10.37 20.63 8.78
C LYS A 232 9.23 20.27 9.71
N LEU A 233 9.49 19.71 10.90
CA LEU A 233 8.47 19.44 11.92
C LEU A 233 7.70 20.70 12.30
N LYS A 234 8.37 21.86 12.43
CA LYS A 234 7.69 23.15 12.63
C LYS A 234 6.75 23.51 11.49
N LYS A 235 7.10 23.20 10.24
CA LYS A 235 6.23 23.41 9.07
C LYS A 235 5.02 22.48 9.08
N VAL A 236 5.13 21.27 9.63
CA VAL A 236 4.00 20.32 9.77
C VAL A 236 2.89 20.95 10.63
N LEU A 237 3.24 21.61 11.74
CA LEU A 237 2.27 22.29 12.62
C LEU A 237 1.49 23.42 11.92
N THR A 238 2.09 24.05 10.92
CA THR A 238 1.47 25.13 10.14
C THR A 238 0.78 24.64 8.87
N CYS A 239 0.79 23.33 8.60
CA CYS A 239 0.26 22.75 7.37
C CYS A 239 -1.27 22.64 7.44
N THR A 240 -1.97 23.21 6.47
CA THR A 240 -3.44 23.16 6.39
C THR A 240 -3.99 21.79 5.98
N ASP A 241 -3.15 20.96 5.36
CA ASP A 241 -3.51 19.63 4.86
C ASP A 241 -3.58 18.57 5.99
N PHE A 242 -3.14 18.91 7.20
CA PHE A 242 -3.32 18.10 8.40
C PHE A 242 -4.35 18.75 9.34
N GLU A 243 -5.04 17.91 10.12
CA GLU A 243 -5.72 18.40 11.30
C GLU A 243 -4.71 18.82 12.36
N HIS A 244 -4.99 19.95 13.02
CA HIS A 244 -4.06 20.55 13.98
C HIS A 244 -3.73 19.59 15.13
N ASP A 245 -4.73 18.87 15.66
CA ASP A 245 -4.53 17.91 16.75
C ASP A 245 -3.65 16.73 16.33
N ALA A 246 -3.95 16.12 15.18
CA ALA A 246 -3.15 15.03 14.62
C ALA A 246 -1.71 15.45 14.33
N ALA A 247 -1.50 16.62 13.70
CA ALA A 247 -0.17 17.17 13.44
C ALA A 247 0.60 17.41 14.74
N SER A 248 -0.05 18.00 15.75
CA SER A 248 0.56 18.27 17.05
C SER A 248 1.00 16.98 17.74
N LYS A 249 0.16 15.94 17.71
CA LYS A 249 0.48 14.63 18.28
C LYS A 249 1.70 14.00 17.59
N LEU A 250 1.73 13.98 16.26
CA LEU A 250 2.85 13.42 15.48
C LEU A 250 4.16 14.17 15.73
N VAL A 251 4.11 15.50 15.82
CA VAL A 251 5.29 16.33 16.07
C VAL A 251 5.78 16.16 17.51
N LEU A 252 4.89 16.13 18.50
CA LEU A 252 5.27 15.89 19.89
C LEU A 252 5.92 14.52 20.07
N GLU A 253 5.34 13.47 19.48
CA GLU A 253 5.90 12.12 19.48
C GLU A 253 7.32 12.09 18.88
N ALA A 254 7.50 12.75 17.74
CA ALA A 254 8.81 12.88 17.10
C ALA A 254 9.83 13.64 17.97
N LEU A 255 9.42 14.71 18.64
CA LEU A 255 10.28 15.50 19.52
C LEU A 255 10.66 14.72 20.79
N PHE A 256 9.72 13.98 21.38
CA PHE A 256 10.01 13.11 22.52
C PHE A 256 11.02 12.03 22.13
N PHE A 257 10.82 11.34 21.00
CA PHE A 257 11.80 10.35 20.51
C PHE A 257 13.19 10.98 20.31
N LYS A 258 13.27 12.16 19.70
CA LYS A 258 14.55 12.86 19.50
C LYS A 258 15.21 13.28 20.81
N GLY A 259 14.44 13.55 21.85
CA GLY A 259 14.91 13.90 23.19
C GLY A 259 15.40 12.69 24.02
N GLU A 260 15.00 11.47 23.66
CA GLU A 260 15.44 10.24 24.34
C GLU A 260 16.94 9.97 24.08
N PRO A 261 17.66 9.36 25.05
CA PRO A 261 19.05 8.99 24.85
C PRO A 261 19.20 7.87 23.79
N PRO A 262 20.37 7.74 23.14
CA PRO A 262 20.54 6.83 22.00
C PRO A 262 20.21 5.36 22.27
N HIS A 263 20.43 4.86 23.50
CA HIS A 263 20.09 3.48 23.85
C HIS A 263 18.58 3.26 23.88
N ARG A 264 17.81 4.23 24.38
CA ARG A 264 16.35 4.16 24.45
C ARG A 264 15.71 4.32 23.06
N GLN A 265 16.27 5.18 22.21
CA GLN A 265 15.88 5.26 20.79
C GLN A 265 16.04 3.90 20.08
N ARG A 266 17.14 3.18 20.33
CA ARG A 266 17.35 1.83 19.77
C ARG A 266 16.34 0.81 20.30
N THR A 267 16.01 0.88 21.59
CA THR A 267 14.98 0.02 22.18
C THR A 267 13.62 0.26 21.53
N LEU A 268 13.19 1.52 21.42
CA LEU A 268 11.93 1.90 20.79
C LEU A 268 11.88 1.46 19.30
N ALA A 269 12.98 1.65 18.57
CA ALA A 269 13.09 1.20 17.19
C ALA A 269 13.03 -0.34 17.06
N ALA A 270 13.62 -1.07 18.00
CA ALA A 270 13.59 -2.53 18.02
C ALA A 270 12.20 -3.07 18.37
N GLU A 271 11.51 -2.47 19.36
CA GLU A 271 10.15 -2.83 19.75
C GLU A 271 9.15 -2.63 18.59
N GLU A 272 9.24 -1.52 17.86
CA GLU A 272 8.37 -1.26 16.71
C GLU A 272 8.73 -2.05 15.45
N SER A 273 9.96 -2.56 15.34
CA SER A 273 10.40 -3.33 14.16
C SER A 273 9.59 -4.61 13.91
N ALA A 274 8.90 -5.12 14.95
CA ALA A 274 8.01 -6.27 14.87
C ALA A 274 6.55 -5.91 14.56
N THR A 275 6.21 -4.61 14.54
CA THR A 275 4.85 -4.13 14.31
C THR A 275 4.69 -3.58 12.89
N SER A 276 3.43 -3.45 12.43
CA SER A 276 3.14 -2.79 11.15
C SER A 276 3.45 -1.29 11.16
N ASN A 277 3.65 -0.67 12.33
CA ASN A 277 4.04 0.74 12.48
C ASN A 277 5.54 0.83 12.69
N ARG A 278 6.29 1.12 11.62
CA ARG A 278 7.76 1.21 11.63
C ARG A 278 8.24 2.66 11.80
N ARG A 279 7.59 3.44 12.66
CA ARG A 279 7.78 4.90 12.72
C ARG A 279 9.12 5.28 13.33
N PHE A 280 9.62 4.48 14.27
CA PHE A 280 10.93 4.66 14.90
C PHE A 280 12.08 3.93 14.18
N VAL A 281 11.81 3.18 13.11
CA VAL A 281 12.85 2.49 12.33
C VAL A 281 13.44 3.47 11.30
N GLU A 282 14.76 3.57 11.21
CA GLU A 282 15.41 4.44 10.23
C GLU A 282 15.36 3.85 8.81
N ARG A 283 15.10 4.65 7.76
CA ARG A 283 15.16 4.20 6.35
C ARG A 283 16.61 4.13 5.87
N ALA A 284 16.86 3.30 4.85
CA ALA A 284 18.11 3.27 4.10
C ALA A 284 18.20 4.45 3.11
N TYR A 285 18.30 5.68 3.65
CA TYR A 285 18.39 6.91 2.84
C TYR A 285 19.58 6.88 1.86
N LYS A 286 19.42 7.55 0.71
CA LYS A 286 20.50 7.76 -0.26
C LYS A 286 21.68 8.53 0.34
N TYR A 287 21.39 9.43 1.28
CA TYR A 287 22.37 10.27 1.94
C TYR A 287 22.38 10.02 3.44
N ARG A 288 23.57 9.97 4.03
CA ARG A 288 23.74 9.67 5.44
C ARG A 288 23.23 10.81 6.32
N PRO A 289 22.31 10.56 7.25
CA PRO A 289 21.91 11.58 8.20
C PRO A 289 23.09 12.06 9.05
N VAL A 290 23.03 13.33 9.45
CA VAL A 290 24.05 13.99 10.26
C VAL A 290 23.41 14.59 11.50
N LYS A 291 24.14 14.59 12.61
CA LYS A 291 23.74 15.34 13.81
C LYS A 291 24.45 16.68 13.78
N VAL A 292 23.68 17.75 13.92
CA VAL A 292 24.18 19.13 13.86
C VAL A 292 23.90 19.79 15.20
N VAL A 293 24.93 20.34 15.81
CA VAL A 293 24.82 21.19 17.01
C VAL A 293 25.18 22.60 16.59
N GLU A 294 24.18 23.48 16.59
CA GLU A 294 24.35 24.88 16.23
C GLU A 294 24.63 25.73 17.47
N PHE A 295 25.55 26.67 17.34
CA PHE A 295 25.92 27.65 18.36
C PHE A 295 25.69 29.04 17.78
N GLU A 296 24.86 29.83 18.44
CA GLU A 296 24.61 31.22 18.03
C GLU A 296 25.67 32.19 18.56
N LEU A 297 26.25 31.86 19.72
CA LEU A 297 27.23 32.69 20.44
C LEU A 297 28.52 31.90 20.70
N PRO A 298 29.70 32.54 20.69
CA PRO A 298 29.96 33.97 20.42
C PRO A 298 29.95 34.34 18.93
N ARG A 299 29.90 33.35 18.02
CA ARG A 299 29.73 33.50 16.58
C ARG A 299 28.86 32.34 16.09
N GLN A 300 28.13 32.54 14.99
CA GLN A 300 27.35 31.47 14.39
C GLN A 300 28.28 30.37 13.87
N GLN A 301 28.24 29.21 14.50
CA GLN A 301 29.04 28.04 14.16
C GLN A 301 28.22 26.77 14.39
N CYS A 302 28.59 25.66 13.75
CA CYS A 302 27.96 24.37 14.02
C CYS A 302 29.00 23.26 14.10
N VAL A 303 28.75 22.27 14.96
CA VAL A 303 29.48 21.00 14.99
C VAL A 303 28.62 19.94 14.33
N VAL A 304 29.16 19.29 13.30
CA VAL A 304 28.46 18.27 12.52
C VAL A 304 29.11 16.92 12.76
N TYR A 305 28.31 15.95 13.19
CA TYR A 305 28.72 14.57 13.41
C TYR A 305 28.17 13.68 12.29
N LEU A 306 29.07 12.92 11.66
CA LEU A 306 28.77 11.89 10.67
C LEU A 306 29.38 10.57 11.15
N ASP A 307 28.54 9.58 11.43
CA ASP A 307 28.97 8.26 11.84
C ASP A 307 29.18 7.36 10.60
N LEU A 308 30.35 6.72 10.51
CA LEU A 308 30.70 5.76 9.46
C LEU A 308 31.29 4.50 10.11
N LYS A 309 30.79 3.32 9.73
CA LYS A 309 31.37 2.05 10.17
C LYS A 309 32.64 1.73 9.38
N ARG A 310 33.56 0.97 9.99
CA ARG A 310 34.82 0.57 9.34
C ARG A 310 34.59 -0.17 8.01
N GLU A 311 33.63 -1.09 7.98
CA GLU A 311 33.25 -1.87 6.79
C GLU A 311 32.72 -0.97 5.65
N GLU A 312 31.97 0.07 6.00
CA GLU A 312 31.44 1.02 5.05
C GLU A 312 32.59 1.83 4.43
N CYS A 313 33.57 2.25 5.24
CA CYS A 313 34.77 2.92 4.76
C CYS A 313 35.59 2.04 3.83
N THR A 314 35.74 0.74 4.09
CA THR A 314 36.49 -0.17 3.21
C THR A 314 35.82 -0.32 1.84
N ASN A 315 34.49 -0.27 1.77
CA ASN A 315 33.74 -0.33 0.52
C ASN A 315 33.88 0.96 -0.33
N LEU A 316 34.47 2.02 0.21
CA LEU A 316 34.76 3.26 -0.53
C LEU A 316 36.06 3.19 -1.32
N PHE A 317 36.88 2.16 -1.14
CA PHE A 317 38.09 2.00 -1.95
C PHE A 317 37.77 1.39 -3.32
N PRO A 318 38.39 1.83 -4.43
CA PRO A 318 39.38 2.92 -4.53
C PRO A 318 38.79 4.31 -4.79
N SER A 319 37.52 4.41 -5.19
CA SER A 319 36.92 5.66 -5.70
C SER A 319 35.48 5.91 -5.21
N GLY A 320 35.00 5.15 -4.24
CA GLY A 320 33.70 5.34 -3.63
C GLY A 320 33.61 6.63 -2.81
N ARG A 321 32.39 7.18 -2.74
CA ARG A 321 32.07 8.40 -1.99
C ARG A 321 30.79 8.19 -1.20
N VAL A 322 30.76 8.71 0.02
CA VAL A 322 29.53 8.79 0.83
C VAL A 322 29.20 10.25 1.04
N TYR A 323 27.95 10.60 0.74
CA TYR A 323 27.42 11.94 0.92
C TYR A 323 26.49 11.96 2.13
N SER A 324 26.60 13.00 2.95
CA SER A 324 25.62 13.26 4.01
C SER A 324 24.35 13.89 3.47
N GLN A 325 23.32 13.95 4.30
CA GLN A 325 22.19 14.86 4.14
C GLN A 325 22.65 16.31 4.28
N ALA A 326 21.85 17.23 3.75
CA ALA A 326 22.13 18.66 3.84
C ALA A 326 22.00 19.14 5.29
N PHE A 327 22.94 19.97 5.74
CA PHE A 327 22.81 20.78 6.95
C PHE A 327 22.94 22.26 6.59
N HIS A 328 22.50 23.15 7.48
CA HIS A 328 22.53 24.59 7.21
C HIS A 328 23.38 25.32 8.24
N LEU A 329 24.14 26.32 7.80
CA LEU A 329 24.86 27.25 8.66
C LEU A 329 24.77 28.65 8.03
N GLY A 330 24.33 29.65 8.78
CA GLY A 330 24.19 31.02 8.26
C GLY A 330 23.24 31.14 7.06
N GLY A 331 22.22 30.27 6.98
CA GLY A 331 21.28 30.23 5.86
C GLY A 331 21.79 29.52 4.59
N GLN A 332 23.06 29.13 4.54
CA GLN A 332 23.65 28.36 3.44
C GLN A 332 23.59 26.86 3.73
N GLY A 333 23.30 26.06 2.70
CA GLY A 333 23.27 24.61 2.77
C GLY A 333 24.64 23.99 2.48
N PHE A 334 25.02 22.99 3.27
CA PHE A 334 26.28 22.26 3.15
C PHE A 334 26.03 20.75 3.18
N PHE A 335 26.96 19.99 2.59
CA PHE A 335 27.02 18.54 2.67
C PHE A 335 28.42 18.10 3.11
N LEU A 336 28.49 17.01 3.86
CA LEU A 336 29.74 16.30 4.11
C LEU A 336 29.94 15.22 3.04
N VAL A 337 31.16 15.13 2.52
CA VAL A 337 31.58 14.07 1.63
C VAL A 337 32.73 13.32 2.28
N SER A 338 32.55 12.00 2.40
CA SER A 338 33.59 11.08 2.85
C SER A 338 34.18 10.32 1.65
N THR A 339 35.51 10.35 1.53
CA THR A 339 36.25 9.59 0.52
C THR A 339 37.41 8.85 1.18
N LEU A 340 37.85 7.73 0.59
CA LEU A 340 39.01 6.99 1.07
C LEU A 340 40.22 7.28 0.18
N GLN A 341 41.36 7.68 0.77
CA GLN A 341 42.61 7.87 0.04
C GLN A 341 43.71 6.91 0.51
N HIS A 342 44.64 6.62 -0.41
CA HIS A 342 45.82 5.81 -0.12
C HIS A 342 46.84 6.64 0.65
N GLY A 343 47.02 6.35 1.94
CA GLY A 343 48.13 6.87 2.74
C GLY A 343 49.37 5.96 2.64
N PRO A 344 50.55 6.41 3.10
CA PRO A 344 51.81 5.66 2.96
C PRO A 344 51.85 4.32 3.72
N ALA A 345 50.90 4.07 4.65
CA ALA A 345 50.82 2.80 5.39
C ALA A 345 49.40 2.30 5.70
N LYS A 346 48.34 3.12 5.50
CA LYS A 346 46.93 2.80 5.79
C LYS A 346 45.98 3.63 4.90
N LEU A 347 44.75 3.14 4.73
CA LEU A 347 43.64 3.89 4.13
C LEU A 347 43.16 4.99 5.09
N ILE A 348 43.07 6.24 4.60
CA ILE A 348 42.67 7.40 5.40
C ILE A 348 41.30 7.90 4.91
N PRO A 349 40.26 7.95 5.77
CA PRO A 349 39.01 8.62 5.44
C PRO A 349 39.19 10.13 5.48
N LEU A 350 38.84 10.81 4.39
CA LEU A 350 38.80 12.27 4.29
C LEU A 350 37.37 12.76 4.33
N LEU A 351 37.09 13.71 5.20
CA LEU A 351 35.81 14.37 5.32
C LEU A 351 35.94 15.82 4.83
N ARG A 352 35.11 16.23 3.87
CA ARG A 352 35.07 17.61 3.37
C ARG A 352 33.65 18.17 3.41
N ALA A 353 33.51 19.41 3.85
CA ALA A 353 32.26 20.17 3.71
C ALA A 353 32.23 20.83 2.32
N VAL A 354 31.12 20.66 1.60
CA VAL A 354 30.94 21.18 0.24
C VAL A 354 29.68 22.05 0.21
N PRO A 355 29.71 23.25 -0.42
CA PRO A 355 28.52 24.09 -0.60
C PRO A 355 27.44 23.39 -1.42
N GLY A 356 26.17 23.68 -1.13
CA GLY A 356 25.03 23.02 -1.78
C GLY A 356 24.96 23.18 -3.30
N ASP A 357 25.44 24.31 -3.83
CA ASP A 357 25.40 24.63 -5.27
C ASP A 357 26.38 23.80 -6.12
N ALA A 358 27.40 23.19 -5.50
CA ALA A 358 28.37 22.35 -6.21
C ALA A 358 27.81 20.96 -6.60
N ARG A 359 26.54 20.69 -6.31
CA ARG A 359 25.88 19.40 -6.57
C ARG A 359 25.30 19.27 -7.98
N GLU A 360 25.03 20.39 -8.67
CA GLU A 360 24.43 20.37 -10.02
C GLU A 360 25.35 19.79 -11.11
N GLY A 361 26.64 19.57 -10.83
CA GLY A 361 27.60 18.99 -11.78
C GLY A 361 27.89 17.49 -11.63
N ILE A 362 27.19 16.75 -10.75
CA ILE A 362 27.52 15.35 -10.42
C ILE A 362 26.28 14.44 -10.31
N SER A 363 25.15 14.82 -10.93
CA SER A 363 23.94 14.00 -11.00
C SER A 363 24.05 12.87 -12.00
#